data_AF-A4V7L0-F1
#
_entry.id   AF-A4V7L0-F1
#
_cell.length_a   1.000
_cell.length_b   1.000
_cell.length_c   1.000
_cell.angle_alpha   90.00
_cell.angle_beta   90.00
_cell.angle_gamma   90.00
#
_symmetry.space_group_name_H-M   'P 1'
#
loop_
_entity.id
_entity.type
_entity.pdbx_description
1 polymer ?
#
loop_
_entity_poly.entity_id
_entity_poly.type
_entity_poly.pdbx_seq_one_letter_code
_entity_poly.pdbx_strand_id
1 'polypeptide(L)'
;MTPLWRSTVTRDELAALFDPIQHSNVECDGFSRIVFSVLTERGHKPILKAGALSARGAIVRPHLWIEVYGFMIDYQARRWLGHEPWIPHGVFRASETEAIYEGVTIEVKVLPEPIRRLMLMSFADVESESQSRLITPEIIR
;
A
#
# COMPACT_ATOMS: atom_id res chain seq x y z
N MET A 1 5.22 -14.28 -30.31
CA MET A 1 4.02 -14.26 -29.44
C MET A 1 4.11 -13.02 -28.56
N THR A 2 3.36 -11.98 -28.90
CA THR A 2 3.27 -10.74 -28.12
C THR A 2 2.36 -10.99 -26.90
N PRO A 3 2.66 -10.50 -25.68
CA PRO A 3 1.78 -10.74 -24.54
C PRO A 3 0.46 -9.97 -24.72
N LEU A 4 -0.67 -10.65 -24.53
CA LEU A 4 -1.97 -10.04 -24.32
C LEU A 4 -1.90 -9.24 -23.00
N TRP A 5 -1.64 -7.93 -23.10
CA TRP A 5 -1.77 -7.04 -21.97
C TRP A 5 -3.23 -7.08 -21.49
N ARG A 6 -3.48 -7.64 -20.30
CA ARG A 6 -4.79 -7.51 -19.66
C ARG A 6 -5.00 -6.04 -19.32
N SER A 7 -5.98 -5.41 -19.96
CA SER A 7 -6.32 -3.99 -19.80
C SER A 7 -6.96 -3.66 -18.45
N THR A 8 -7.32 -4.69 -17.68
CA THR A 8 -8.09 -4.60 -16.45
C THR A 8 -7.66 -5.69 -15.47
N VAL A 9 -7.62 -5.35 -14.19
CA VAL A 9 -7.39 -6.25 -13.04
C VAL A 9 -8.66 -6.28 -12.20
N THR A 10 -8.99 -7.43 -11.61
CA THR A 10 -10.17 -7.56 -10.74
C THR A 10 -9.92 -7.03 -9.33
N ARG A 11 -10.98 -6.83 -8.54
CA ARG A 11 -10.86 -6.52 -7.10
C ARG A 11 -10.05 -7.59 -6.39
N ASP A 12 -10.36 -8.85 -6.62
CA ASP A 12 -9.73 -9.98 -5.93
C ASP A 12 -8.25 -10.11 -6.30
N GLU A 13 -7.90 -9.84 -7.56
CA GLU A 13 -6.51 -9.79 -8.00
C GLU A 13 -5.74 -8.65 -7.32
N LEU A 14 -6.35 -7.48 -7.11
CA LEU A 14 -5.74 -6.38 -6.34
C LEU A 14 -5.63 -6.71 -4.85
N ALA A 15 -6.69 -7.25 -4.25
CA ALA A 15 -6.73 -7.60 -2.83
C ALA A 15 -5.69 -8.68 -2.51
N ALA A 16 -5.55 -9.70 -3.35
CA ALA A 16 -4.55 -10.76 -3.20
C ALA A 16 -3.10 -10.23 -3.15
N LEU A 17 -2.82 -9.04 -3.71
CA LEU A 17 -1.51 -8.41 -3.65
C LEU A 17 -1.24 -7.68 -2.34
N PHE A 18 -2.28 -7.12 -1.72
CA PHE A 18 -2.12 -6.13 -0.64
C PHE A 18 -2.70 -6.57 0.70
N ASP A 19 -3.65 -7.51 0.72
CA ASP A 19 -4.12 -8.16 1.95
C ASP A 19 -2.98 -8.76 2.79
N PRO A 20 -1.93 -9.39 2.21
CA PRO A 20 -0.84 -9.94 3.02
C PRO A 20 -0.03 -8.88 3.77
N ILE A 21 -0.01 -7.63 3.30
CA ILE A 21 0.78 -6.54 3.90
C ILE A 21 -0.09 -5.56 4.71
N GLN A 22 -1.40 -5.76 4.80
CA GLN A 22 -2.33 -4.82 5.45
C GLN A 22 -2.03 -4.53 6.92
N HIS A 23 -1.34 -5.45 7.60
CA HIS A 23 -0.96 -5.32 9.02
C HIS A 23 0.49 -4.84 9.20
N SER A 24 1.16 -4.44 8.13
CA SER A 24 2.52 -3.88 8.21
C SER A 24 2.55 -2.57 8.98
N ASN A 25 3.72 -2.24 9.54
CA ASN A 25 3.88 -1.05 10.37
C ASN A 25 3.89 0.27 9.56
N VAL A 26 3.94 0.21 8.23
CA VAL A 26 3.93 1.43 7.39
C VAL A 26 2.64 2.21 7.55
N GLU A 27 2.73 3.53 7.58
CA GLU A 27 1.56 4.42 7.60
C GLU A 27 0.98 4.63 6.19
N CYS A 28 -0.03 5.51 6.06
CA CYS A 28 -0.74 5.72 4.79
C CYS A 28 0.17 6.14 3.63
N ASP A 29 1.22 6.92 3.90
CA ASP A 29 2.18 7.37 2.91
C ASP A 29 3.07 6.23 2.42
N GLY A 30 3.62 5.45 3.35
CA GLY A 30 4.47 4.31 3.04
C GLY A 30 3.70 3.21 2.32
N PHE A 31 2.51 2.87 2.81
CA PHE A 31 1.65 1.85 2.21
C PHE A 31 1.24 2.25 0.78
N SER A 32 0.77 3.48 0.57
CA SER A 32 0.36 3.96 -0.75
C SER A 32 1.51 3.97 -1.74
N ARG A 33 2.74 4.32 -1.32
CA ARG A 33 3.93 4.28 -2.19
C ARG A 33 4.35 2.85 -2.53
N ILE A 34 4.20 1.89 -1.61
CA ILE A 34 4.44 0.47 -1.89
C ILE A 34 3.43 -0.03 -2.93
N VAL A 35 2.14 0.22 -2.72
CA VAL A 35 1.07 -0.15 -3.68
C VAL A 35 1.32 0.45 -5.06
N PHE A 36 1.59 1.77 -5.12
CA PHE A 36 1.93 2.47 -6.37
C PHE A 36 3.08 1.79 -7.11
N SER A 37 4.15 1.46 -6.38
CA SER A 37 5.36 0.86 -6.96
C SER A 37 5.09 -0.54 -7.50
N VAL A 38 4.42 -1.40 -6.72
CA VAL A 38 4.08 -2.78 -7.11
C VAL A 38 3.18 -2.79 -8.35
N LEU A 39 2.17 -1.92 -8.40
CA LEU A 39 1.27 -1.84 -9.55
C LEU A 39 1.98 -1.28 -10.79
N THR A 40 2.82 -0.26 -10.64
CA THR A 40 3.57 0.34 -11.76
C THR A 40 4.55 -0.67 -12.37
N GLU A 41 5.29 -1.43 -11.56
CA GLU A 41 6.22 -2.46 -12.03
C GLU A 41 5.50 -3.60 -12.77
N ARG A 42 4.24 -3.87 -12.43
CA ARG A 42 3.37 -4.83 -13.11
C ARG A 42 2.72 -4.28 -14.38
N GLY A 43 3.05 -3.05 -14.77
CA GLY A 43 2.54 -2.41 -15.98
C GLY A 43 1.16 -1.77 -15.83
N HIS A 44 0.64 -1.65 -14.60
CA HIS A 44 -0.57 -0.89 -14.33
C HIS A 44 -0.28 0.60 -14.22
N LYS A 45 -1.34 1.42 -14.24
CA LYS A 45 -1.26 2.89 -14.14
C LYS A 45 -1.97 3.39 -12.88
N PRO A 46 -1.45 3.09 -11.69
CA PRO A 46 -2.02 3.61 -10.45
C PRO A 46 -1.84 5.12 -10.36
N ILE A 47 -2.78 5.78 -9.70
CA ILE A 47 -2.72 7.21 -9.37
C ILE A 47 -2.58 7.32 -7.85
N LEU A 48 -1.50 7.94 -7.38
CA LEU A 48 -1.33 8.24 -5.97
C LEU A 48 -1.99 9.58 -5.64
N LYS A 49 -2.87 9.55 -4.64
CA LYS A 49 -3.65 10.70 -4.18
C LYS A 49 -3.20 11.08 -2.78
N ALA A 50 -3.19 12.38 -2.50
CA ALA A 50 -2.94 12.92 -1.16
C ALA A 50 -3.96 14.03 -0.85
N GLY A 51 -4.53 13.99 0.35
CA GLY A 51 -5.49 14.99 0.76
C GLY A 51 -6.16 14.68 2.10
N ALA A 52 -7.49 14.79 2.12
CA ALA A 52 -8.31 14.57 3.29
C ALA A 52 -9.19 13.34 3.12
N LEU A 53 -9.29 12.57 4.20
CA LEU A 53 -10.30 11.54 4.38
C LEU A 53 -11.25 12.01 5.49
N SER A 54 -12.55 12.02 5.22
CA SER A 54 -13.55 12.35 6.23
C SER A 54 -14.68 11.33 6.27
N ALA A 55 -15.12 10.97 7.46
CA ALA A 55 -16.26 10.09 7.67
C ALA A 55 -16.94 10.44 9.00
N ARG A 56 -18.27 10.65 8.97
CA ARG A 56 -19.11 10.89 10.17
C ARG A 56 -18.53 11.93 11.16
N GLY A 57 -18.02 13.05 10.63
CA GLY A 57 -17.48 14.15 11.41
C GLY A 57 -16.01 14.00 11.84
N ALA A 58 -15.39 12.84 11.63
CA ALA A 58 -13.96 12.65 11.80
C ALA A 58 -13.21 12.97 10.50
N ILE A 59 -12.01 13.54 10.61
CA ILE A 59 -11.17 13.96 9.48
C ILE A 59 -9.72 13.55 9.74
N VAL A 60 -9.05 12.97 8.74
CA VAL A 60 -7.62 12.64 8.73
C VAL A 60 -6.93 13.45 7.64
N ARG A 61 -5.86 14.16 8.02
CA ARG A 61 -5.02 14.96 7.11
C ARG A 61 -3.55 14.93 7.58
N PRO A 62 -2.57 14.77 6.66
CA PRO A 62 -2.75 14.29 5.29
C PRO A 62 -3.13 12.79 5.29
N HIS A 63 -3.96 12.37 4.34
CA HIS A 63 -4.25 10.96 4.07
C HIS A 63 -3.91 10.62 2.63
N LEU A 64 -3.28 9.46 2.42
CA LEU A 64 -2.83 9.00 1.11
C LEU A 64 -3.54 7.69 0.75
N TRP A 65 -3.92 7.56 -0.53
CA TRP A 65 -4.56 6.38 -1.10
C TRP A 65 -4.18 6.20 -2.57
N ILE A 66 -4.56 5.07 -3.15
CA ILE A 66 -4.34 4.77 -4.57
C ILE A 66 -5.67 4.63 -5.31
N GLU A 67 -5.73 5.17 -6.50
CA GLU A 67 -6.82 4.96 -7.46
C GLU A 67 -6.30 4.19 -8.68
N VAL A 68 -7.00 3.12 -9.08
CA VAL A 68 -6.62 2.30 -10.24
C VAL A 68 -7.83 1.55 -10.80
N TYR A 69 -8.11 1.68 -12.09
CA TYR A 69 -9.26 1.05 -12.78
C TYR A 69 -10.64 1.29 -12.10
N GLY A 70 -10.82 2.45 -11.46
CA GLY A 70 -12.04 2.79 -10.73
C GLY A 70 -12.15 2.17 -9.33
N PHE A 71 -11.12 1.44 -8.89
CA PHE A 71 -10.96 1.03 -7.50
C PHE A 71 -10.11 2.05 -6.73
N MET A 72 -10.45 2.19 -5.46
CA MET A 72 -9.66 2.82 -4.41
C MET A 72 -9.00 1.71 -3.60
N ILE A 73 -7.72 1.90 -3.27
CA ILE A 73 -6.95 1.02 -2.41
C ILE A 73 -6.52 1.83 -1.19
N ASP A 74 -7.10 1.48 -0.04
CA ASP A 74 -6.81 2.11 1.24
C ASP A 74 -7.02 1.10 2.37
N TYR A 75 -5.91 0.60 2.92
CA TYR A 75 -5.90 -0.29 4.08
C TYR A 75 -5.63 0.46 5.39
N GLN A 76 -5.32 1.76 5.31
CA GLN A 76 -4.78 2.53 6.44
C GLN A 76 -5.80 3.49 7.05
N ALA A 77 -6.96 3.72 6.41
CA ALA A 77 -8.04 4.54 6.98
C ALA A 77 -8.44 4.10 8.39
N ARG A 78 -8.57 2.79 8.64
CA ARG A 78 -8.96 2.24 9.95
C ARG A 78 -7.95 2.48 11.05
N ARG A 79 -6.66 2.67 10.72
CA ARG A 79 -5.63 3.01 11.71
C ARG A 79 -5.91 4.35 12.40
N TRP A 80 -6.54 5.28 11.67
CA TRP A 80 -6.78 6.64 12.16
C TRP A 80 -8.22 6.87 12.62
N LEU A 81 -9.19 6.29 11.91
CA LEU A 81 -10.61 6.53 12.16
C LEU A 81 -11.25 5.46 13.05
N GLY A 82 -10.55 4.37 13.34
CA GLY A 82 -11.06 3.21 14.08
C GLY A 82 -11.50 2.06 13.18
N HIS A 83 -12.02 0.99 13.78
CA HIS A 83 -12.30 -0.28 13.10
C HIS A 83 -13.77 -0.49 12.74
N GLU A 84 -14.56 0.59 12.77
CA GLU A 84 -15.98 0.51 12.48
C GLU A 84 -16.26 0.06 11.03
N PRO A 85 -17.33 -0.71 10.77
CA PRO A 85 -17.57 -1.30 9.45
C PRO A 85 -17.71 -0.29 8.30
N TRP A 86 -18.17 0.92 8.59
CA TRP A 86 -18.34 2.00 7.60
C TRP A 86 -17.02 2.69 7.23
N ILE A 87 -15.93 2.44 7.98
CA ILE A 87 -14.62 2.99 7.66
C ILE A 87 -13.99 2.11 6.56
N PRO A 88 -13.62 2.71 5.42
CA PRO A 88 -13.05 1.99 4.29
C PRO A 88 -11.85 1.13 4.69
N HIS A 89 -11.73 -0.03 4.06
CA HIS A 89 -10.56 -0.90 4.22
C HIS A 89 -10.41 -1.81 3.02
N GLY A 90 -9.22 -1.83 2.45
CA GLY A 90 -8.86 -2.70 1.34
C GLY A 90 -9.15 -2.09 -0.03
N VAL A 91 -9.70 -2.91 -0.94
CA VAL A 91 -9.98 -2.55 -2.33
C VAL A 91 -11.48 -2.37 -2.54
N PHE A 92 -11.92 -1.15 -2.82
CA PHE A 92 -13.33 -0.79 -2.93
C PHE A 92 -13.55 0.27 -4.01
N ARG A 93 -14.80 0.60 -4.33
CA ARG A 93 -15.19 1.71 -5.19
C ARG A 93 -15.68 2.85 -4.31
N ALA A 94 -15.54 4.09 -4.79
CA ALA A 94 -16.05 5.27 -4.08
C ALA A 94 -17.54 5.17 -3.70
N SER A 95 -18.36 4.52 -4.55
CA SER A 95 -19.79 4.31 -4.29
C SER A 95 -20.10 3.30 -3.17
N GLU A 96 -19.10 2.56 -2.68
CA GLU A 96 -19.26 1.52 -1.65
C GLU A 96 -18.94 2.05 -0.24
N THR A 97 -18.61 3.33 -0.11
CA THR A 97 -18.32 3.95 1.18
C THR A 97 -19.02 5.30 1.34
N GLU A 98 -19.38 5.62 2.58
CA GLU A 98 -19.85 6.94 3.00
C GLU A 98 -18.68 7.93 3.22
N ALA A 99 -17.44 7.43 3.23
CA ALA A 99 -16.26 8.26 3.45
C ALA A 99 -15.96 9.13 2.24
N ILE A 100 -15.64 10.39 2.49
CA ILE A 100 -15.32 11.38 1.47
C ILE A 100 -13.82 11.51 1.38
N TYR A 101 -13.30 11.29 0.18
CA TYR A 101 -11.89 11.44 -0.18
C TYR A 101 -11.72 12.66 -1.08
N GLU A 102 -10.99 13.66 -0.60
CA GLU A 102 -10.72 14.89 -1.35
C GLU A 102 -9.21 15.10 -1.43
N GLY A 103 -8.65 15.05 -2.63
CA GLY A 103 -7.20 15.15 -2.78
C GLY A 103 -6.72 15.37 -4.18
N VAL A 104 -5.45 15.76 -4.27
CA VAL A 104 -4.75 15.97 -5.52
C VAL A 104 -3.93 14.74 -5.87
N THR A 105 -3.68 14.56 -7.17
CA THR A 105 -2.70 13.59 -7.62
C THR A 105 -1.31 14.10 -7.25
N ILE A 106 -0.47 13.22 -6.72
CA ILE A 106 0.94 13.54 -6.46
C ILE A 106 1.85 12.63 -7.28
N GLU A 107 2.86 13.23 -7.89
CA GLU A 107 3.88 12.49 -8.63
C GLU A 107 4.87 11.87 -7.65
N VAL A 108 5.10 10.57 -7.81
CA VAL A 108 6.07 9.82 -7.01
C VAL A 108 6.88 8.91 -7.91
N LYS A 109 8.12 8.62 -7.50
CA LYS A 109 8.94 7.62 -8.14
C LYS A 109 8.60 6.24 -7.59
N VAL A 110 8.71 5.23 -8.45
CA VAL A 110 8.68 3.83 -8.02
C VAL A 110 9.78 3.62 -6.98
N LEU A 111 9.40 3.11 -5.81
CA LEU A 111 10.34 2.73 -4.77
C LEU A 111 11.10 1.49 -5.23
N PRO A 112 12.44 1.47 -5.20
CA PRO A 112 13.20 0.26 -5.47
C PRO A 112 12.77 -0.88 -4.55
N GLU A 113 12.74 -2.10 -5.09
CA GLU A 113 12.27 -3.28 -4.35
C GLU A 113 13.00 -3.51 -3.01
N PRO A 114 14.33 -3.30 -2.86
CA PRO A 114 14.99 -3.39 -1.57
C PRO A 114 14.46 -2.41 -0.52
N ILE A 115 14.06 -1.20 -0.94
CA ILE A 115 13.46 -0.20 -0.04
C ILE A 115 12.08 -0.64 0.40
N ARG A 116 11.27 -1.20 -0.52
CA ARG A 116 9.94 -1.73 -0.17
C ARG A 116 10.03 -2.87 0.83
N ARG A 117 10.99 -3.79 0.64
CA ARG A 117 11.24 -4.87 1.62
C ARG A 117 11.60 -4.28 2.98
N LEU A 118 12.57 -3.37 3.03
CA LEU A 118 12.97 -2.71 4.27
C LEU A 118 11.79 -2.05 5.00
N MET A 119 10.92 -1.35 4.25
CA MET A 119 9.73 -0.70 4.82
C MET A 119 8.71 -1.70 5.40
N LEU A 120 8.64 -2.91 4.84
CA LEU A 120 7.71 -3.96 5.28
C LEU A 120 8.27 -4.83 6.41
N MET A 121 9.56 -4.70 6.75
CA MET A 121 10.18 -5.46 7.83
C MET A 121 9.62 -5.02 9.19
N SER A 122 9.32 -6.00 10.03
CA SER A 122 9.14 -5.79 11.46
C SER A 122 10.49 -5.62 12.15
N PHE A 123 10.47 -5.12 13.39
CA PHE A 123 11.70 -5.04 14.20
C PHE A 123 12.35 -6.42 14.38
N ALA A 124 11.56 -7.48 14.57
CA ALA A 124 12.05 -8.85 14.69
C ALA A 124 12.75 -9.35 13.41
N ASP A 125 12.25 -8.95 12.23
CA ASP A 125 12.88 -9.30 10.95
C ASP A 125 14.27 -8.64 10.83
N VAL A 126 14.39 -7.37 11.26
CA VAL A 126 15.66 -6.64 11.27
C VAL A 126 16.67 -7.28 12.23
N GLU A 127 16.23 -7.65 13.43
CA GLU A 127 17.07 -8.35 14.41
C GLU A 127 17.58 -9.69 13.85
N SER A 128 16.70 -10.49 13.27
CA SER A 128 17.05 -11.79 12.67
C SER A 128 18.07 -11.63 11.54
N GLU A 129 17.87 -10.67 10.63
CA GLU A 129 18.82 -10.40 9.55
C GLU A 129 20.19 -9.96 10.09
N SER A 130 20.22 -9.10 11.12
CA SER A 130 21.47 -8.66 11.75
C SER A 130 22.27 -9.82 12.35
N GLN A 131 21.57 -10.76 13.01
CA GLN A 131 22.19 -11.92 13.64
C GLN A 131 22.68 -12.94 12.60
N SER A 132 21.96 -13.11 11.49
CA SER A 132 22.36 -14.02 10.41
C SER A 132 23.69 -13.64 9.74
N ARG A 133 24.02 -12.34 9.67
CA ARG A 133 25.29 -11.85 9.10
C ARG A 133 26.49 -11.96 10.05
N LEU A 134 26.24 -12.09 11.35
CA LEU A 134 27.28 -12.33 12.36
C LEU A 134 27.71 -13.81 12.43
N ILE A 135 26.95 -14.72 11.82
CA ILE A 135 27.28 -16.16 11.73
C ILE A 135 27.76 -16.49 10.31
N THR A 136 28.78 -15.77 9.85
CA THR A 136 29.68 -16.33 8.82
C THR A 136 30.98 -16.59 9.55
N PRO A 137 31.36 -17.85 9.85
CA PRO A 137 32.71 -18.11 10.31
C PRO A 137 33.62 -17.66 9.17
N GLU A 138 34.52 -16.70 9.44
CA GLU A 138 35.74 -16.60 8.65
C GLU A 138 36.36 -18.00 8.67
N ILE A 139 36.25 -18.71 7.55
CA ILE A 139 37.04 -19.91 7.30
C ILE A 139 38.47 -19.38 7.21
N ILE A 140 39.16 -19.41 8.35
CA ILE A 140 40.61 -19.20 8.44
C ILE A 140 41.24 -20.23 7.49
N ARG A 141 41.80 -19.75 6.39
CA ARG A 141 42.77 -20.46 5.55
C ARG A 141 44.11 -19.78 5.67
#